data_AF-A0A239C7V6-F1
#
_entry.id   AF-A0A239C7V6-F1
#
_cell.length_a   1.000
_cell.length_b   1.000
_cell.length_c   1.000
_cell.angle_alpha   90.00
_cell.angle_beta   90.00
_cell.angle_gamma   90.00
#
_symmetry.space_group_name_H-M   'P 1'
#
loop_
_entity.id
_entity.type
_entity.pdbx_description
1 polymer ?
#
loop_
_entity_poly.entity_id
_entity_poly.type
_entity_poly.pdbx_seq_one_letter_code
_entity_poly.pdbx_strand_id
1 'polypeptide(L)'
;MNIRTFQIIVPLLSVIFILWQLWRVYNFKTKWKSVWPGALFAVFISIIALFPDATTNWLAKTLDFKSNVNAIIFVLIGFLFAAVIILYDLYKRQQKTITKLTIELSLLMADKDDVDS
;
A
#
# COMPACT_ATOMS: atom_id res chain seq x y z
N MET A 1 30.26 3.61 17.63
CA MET A 1 29.21 3.03 16.77
C MET A 1 27.89 3.68 17.17
N ASN A 2 27.49 4.77 16.52
CA ASN A 2 26.26 5.49 16.89
C ASN A 2 25.06 4.75 16.31
N ILE A 3 24.42 3.93 17.15
CA ILE A 3 23.18 3.24 16.82
C ILE A 3 22.14 4.34 16.55
N ARG A 4 21.81 4.59 15.28
CA ARG A 4 20.78 5.57 14.92
C ARG A 4 19.44 4.94 15.26
N THR A 5 18.62 5.62 16.06
CA THR A 5 17.33 5.14 16.58
C THR A 5 16.39 4.60 15.49
N PHE A 6 16.48 5.15 14.28
CA PHE A 6 15.71 4.72 13.10
C PHE A 6 16.02 3.28 12.64
N GLN A 7 17.22 2.77 12.91
CA GLN A 7 17.67 1.44 12.46
C GLN A 7 16.99 0.29 13.23
N ILE A 8 16.42 0.57 14.40
CA ILE A 8 15.70 -0.41 15.24
C ILE A 8 14.18 -0.23 15.12
N ILE A 9 13.71 1.03 15.11
CA ILE A 9 12.28 1.33 15.09
C ILE A 9 11.62 0.85 13.80
N VAL A 10 12.25 1.08 12.64
CA VAL A 10 11.66 0.75 11.34
C VAL A 10 11.49 -0.76 11.11
N PRO A 11 12.49 -1.63 11.38
CA PRO A 11 12.28 -3.07 11.26
C PRO A 11 11.27 -3.61 12.28
N LEU A 12 11.24 -3.07 13.51
CA LEU A 12 10.21 -3.44 14.49
C LEU A 12 8.79 -3.10 14.00
N LEU A 13 8.64 -1.92 13.38
CA LEU A 13 7.38 -1.48 12.78
C LEU A 13 6.97 -2.37 11.60
N SER A 14 7.93 -2.80 10.76
CA SER A 14 7.68 -3.70 9.64
C SER A 14 7.19 -5.08 10.12
N VAL A 15 7.80 -5.64 11.17
CA VAL A 15 7.36 -6.90 11.77
C VAL A 15 5.94 -6.78 12.33
N ILE A 16 5.65 -5.70 13.04
CA ILE A 16 4.28 -5.40 13.53
C ILE A 16 3.29 -5.30 12.37
N PHE A 17 3.67 -4.63 11.28
CA PHE A 17 2.81 -4.46 10.12
C PHE A 17 2.53 -5.80 9.42
N ILE A 18 3.56 -6.64 9.27
CA ILE A 18 3.43 -7.99 8.69
C ILE A 18 2.54 -8.88 9.58
N LEU A 19 2.73 -8.85 10.89
CA LEU A 19 1.90 -9.60 11.85
C LEU A 19 0.44 -9.13 11.82
N TRP A 20 0.21 -7.82 11.79
CA TRP A 20 -1.14 -7.26 11.66
C TRP A 20 -1.80 -7.67 10.34
N GLN A 21 -1.04 -7.67 9.25
CA GLN A 21 -1.52 -8.07 7.93
C GLN A 21 -1.86 -9.57 7.86
N LEU A 22 -1.03 -10.43 8.47
CA LEU A 22 -1.27 -11.87 8.62
C LEU A 22 -2.52 -12.15 9.47
N TRP A 23 -2.66 -11.43 10.59
CA TRP A 23 -3.84 -11.55 11.45
C TRP A 23 -5.12 -11.12 10.71
N ARG A 24 -5.04 -10.07 9.88
CA ARG A 24 -6.15 -9.62 9.03
C ARG A 24 -6.56 -10.66 7.98
N VAL A 25 -5.61 -11.33 7.32
CA VAL A 25 -5.92 -12.40 6.34
C VAL A 25 -6.59 -13.59 7.03
N TYR A 26 -6.07 -13.97 8.20
CA TYR A 26 -6.57 -15.10 8.95
C TYR A 26 -8.00 -14.88 9.46
N ASN A 27 -8.29 -13.69 10.01
CA ASN A 27 -9.61 -13.38 10.57
C ASN A 27 -10.67 -13.00 9.52
N PHE A 28 -10.32 -12.37 8.40
CA PHE A 28 -11.31 -11.79 7.47
C PHE A 28 -11.51 -12.56 6.14
N LYS A 29 -10.99 -13.80 6.01
CA LYS A 29 -11.05 -14.60 4.76
C LYS A 29 -10.73 -13.78 3.50
N THR A 30 -9.84 -12.80 3.64
CA THR A 30 -9.55 -11.85 2.57
C THR A 30 -8.72 -12.54 1.50
N LYS A 31 -9.08 -12.36 0.22
CA LYS A 31 -8.37 -13.02 -0.89
C LYS A 31 -6.88 -12.67 -0.85
N TRP A 32 -6.02 -13.69 -0.87
CA TRP A 32 -4.55 -13.57 -0.79
C TRP A 32 -3.95 -12.55 -1.76
N LYS A 33 -4.58 -12.36 -2.93
CA LYS A 33 -4.18 -11.38 -3.94
C LYS A 33 -4.16 -9.93 -3.44
N SER A 34 -4.94 -9.60 -2.41
CA SER A 34 -5.02 -8.25 -1.85
C SER A 34 -3.94 -7.95 -0.81
N VAL A 35 -3.25 -8.97 -0.29
CA VAL A 35 -2.36 -8.83 0.87
C VAL A 35 -0.88 -8.91 0.49
N TRP A 36 -0.57 -9.71 -0.53
CA TRP A 36 0.75 -9.84 -1.12
C TRP A 36 1.47 -8.50 -1.40
N PRO A 37 0.82 -7.45 -1.98
CA PRO A 37 1.53 -6.22 -2.33
C PRO A 37 1.97 -5.45 -1.08
N GLY A 38 1.15 -5.45 -0.02
CA GLY A 38 1.45 -4.77 1.25
C GLY A 38 2.54 -5.49 2.05
N ALA A 39 2.54 -6.82 2.03
CA ALA A 39 3.60 -7.61 2.66
C ALA A 39 4.95 -7.41 1.94
N LEU A 40 4.94 -7.41 0.60
CA LEU A 40 6.13 -7.14 -0.20
C LEU A 40 6.67 -5.73 0.06
N PHE A 41 5.77 -4.74 0.17
CA PHE A 41 6.16 -3.37 0.51
C PHE A 41 6.77 -3.25 1.92
N ALA A 42 6.20 -3.93 2.91
CA ALA A 42 6.74 -3.94 4.28
C ALA A 42 8.16 -4.57 4.33
N VAL A 43 8.38 -5.65 3.57
CA VAL A 43 9.69 -6.28 3.42
C VAL A 43 10.67 -5.33 2.73
N PHE A 44 10.23 -4.65 1.67
CA PHE A 44 11.06 -3.69 0.93
C PHE A 44 11.52 -2.52 1.83
N ILE A 45 10.61 -1.94 2.62
CA ILE A 45 10.94 -0.91 3.61
C ILE A 45 11.92 -1.44 4.67
N SER A 46 11.72 -2.67 5.14
CA SER A 46 12.61 -3.28 6.14
C SER A 46 14.03 -3.45 5.62
N ILE A 47 14.19 -3.83 4.34
CA ILE A 47 15.51 -4.01 3.71
C ILE A 47 16.22 -2.65 3.55
N ILE A 48 15.49 -1.61 3.14
CA ILE A 48 16.02 -0.24 3.03
C ILE A 48 16.48 0.27 4.40
N ALA A 49 15.72 -0.03 5.46
CA ALA A 49 16.04 0.40 6.82
C ALA A 49 17.23 -0.36 7.44
N LEU A 50 17.43 -1.63 7.09
CA LEU A 50 18.57 -2.43 7.56
C LEU A 50 19.89 -1.98 6.93
N PHE A 51 19.87 -1.54 5.67
CA PHE A 51 21.06 -1.09 4.94
C PHE A 51 20.92 0.32 4.37
N PRO A 52 20.89 1.36 5.24
CA PRO A 52 20.77 2.74 4.79
C PRO A 52 22.00 3.16 3.97
N ASP A 53 23.22 2.77 4.33
CA ASP A 53 24.43 3.27 3.66
C ASP A 53 24.60 2.74 2.22
N ALA A 54 24.22 1.48 1.95
CA ALA A 54 24.33 0.87 0.62
C ALA A 54 23.23 1.36 -0.34
N THR A 55 21.99 1.45 0.13
CA THR A 55 20.88 1.97 -0.67
C THR A 55 21.07 3.44 -0.99
N THR A 56 21.55 4.22 -0.02
CA THR A 56 21.72 5.65 -0.19
C THR A 56 22.88 6.01 -1.10
N ASN A 57 24.01 5.31 -1.02
CA ASN A 57 25.13 5.54 -1.95
C ASN A 57 24.78 5.14 -3.39
N TRP A 58 23.98 4.09 -3.60
CA TRP A 58 23.52 3.70 -4.94
C TRP A 58 22.54 4.72 -5.54
N LEU A 59 21.59 5.21 -4.73
CA LEU A 59 20.62 6.24 -5.11
C LEU A 59 21.30 7.61 -5.36
N ALA A 60 22.23 8.01 -4.49
CA ALA A 60 22.96 9.26 -4.63
C ALA A 60 23.84 9.28 -5.90
N LYS A 61 24.38 8.11 -6.30
CA LYS A 61 25.11 7.97 -7.57
C LYS A 61 24.23 7.99 -8.82
N THR A 62 23.00 7.48 -8.74
CA THR A 62 22.08 7.47 -9.90
C THR A 62 21.32 8.78 -10.06
N LEU A 63 21.07 9.51 -8.97
CA LEU A 63 20.28 10.75 -8.96
C LEU A 63 21.12 12.03 -8.71
N ASP A 64 22.44 11.90 -8.56
CA ASP A 64 23.41 12.99 -8.31
C ASP A 64 23.05 13.93 -7.14
N PHE A 65 22.39 13.39 -6.10
CA PHE A 65 22.02 14.16 -4.93
C PHE A 65 23.21 14.29 -3.96
N LYS A 66 23.61 15.55 -3.68
CA LYS A 66 24.69 15.92 -2.74
C LYS A 66 24.47 15.44 -1.29
N SER A 67 23.24 15.09 -0.91
CA SER A 67 22.89 14.59 0.41
C SER A 67 22.11 13.29 0.34
N ASN A 68 22.71 12.27 0.94
CA ASN A 68 22.19 10.92 1.12
C ASN A 68 20.75 10.90 1.67
N VAL A 69 20.45 11.72 2.68
CA VAL A 69 19.11 11.77 3.29
C VAL A 69 18.04 12.26 2.30
N ASN A 70 18.40 13.19 1.41
CA ASN A 70 17.44 13.77 0.46
C ASN A 70 17.04 12.78 -0.63
N ALA A 71 17.96 11.90 -1.04
CA ALA A 71 17.69 10.88 -2.06
C ALA A 71 16.63 9.86 -1.58
N ILE A 72 16.73 9.43 -0.32
CA ILE A 72 15.72 8.52 0.28
C ILE A 72 14.35 9.19 0.33
N ILE A 73 14.29 10.44 0.80
CA ILE A 73 13.02 11.19 0.89
C ILE A 73 12.39 11.33 -0.50
N PHE A 74 13.19 11.65 -1.51
CA PHE A 74 12.70 11.79 -2.89
C PHE A 74 12.10 10.48 -3.43
N VAL A 75 12.76 9.34 -3.20
CA VAL A 75 12.25 8.03 -3.62
C VAL A 75 10.99 7.64 -2.85
N LEU A 76 10.92 7.92 -1.55
CA LEU A 76 9.70 7.69 -0.77
C LEU A 76 8.52 8.53 -1.26
N ILE A 77 8.76 9.79 -1.63
CA ILE A 77 7.73 10.66 -2.20
C ILE A 77 7.28 10.14 -3.57
N GLY A 78 8.21 9.73 -4.44
CA GLY A 78 7.88 9.14 -5.74
C GLY A 78 7.06 7.86 -5.60
N PHE A 79 7.44 7.00 -4.64
CA PHE A 79 6.67 5.80 -4.33
C PHE A 79 5.28 6.13 -3.78
N LEU A 80 5.17 7.09 -2.86
CA LEU A 80 3.89 7.54 -2.32
C LEU A 80 2.98 8.06 -3.43
N PHE A 81 3.54 8.81 -4.38
CA PHE A 81 2.81 9.33 -5.52
C PHE A 81 2.28 8.19 -6.42
N ALA A 82 3.11 7.19 -6.71
CA ALA A 82 2.68 6.01 -7.45
C ALA A 82 1.56 5.24 -6.72
N ALA A 83 1.68 5.08 -5.40
CA ALA A 83 0.66 4.42 -4.58
C ALA A 83 -0.68 5.16 -4.63
N VAL A 84 -0.66 6.50 -4.57
CA VAL A 84 -1.87 7.34 -4.69
C VAL A 84 -2.53 7.17 -6.05
N ILE A 85 -1.76 7.12 -7.14
CA ILE A 85 -2.31 6.90 -8.50
C ILE A 85 -2.99 5.54 -8.61
N ILE A 86 -2.35 4.48 -8.10
CA ILE A 86 -2.92 3.13 -8.09
C ILE A 86 -4.22 3.10 -7.27
N LEU A 87 -4.22 3.77 -6.11
CA LEU A 87 -5.39 3.86 -5.24
C LEU A 87 -6.54 4.59 -5.94
N TYR A 88 -6.24 5.68 -6.65
CA TYR A 88 -7.23 6.42 -7.43
C TYR A 88 -7.88 5.56 -8.53
N ASP A 89 -7.11 4.76 -9.28
CA ASP A 89 -7.68 3.85 -10.29
C ASP A 89 -8.56 2.77 -9.65
N LEU A 90 -8.13 2.20 -8.52
CA LEU A 90 -8.92 1.21 -7.80
C LEU A 90 -10.25 1.80 -7.30
N TYR A 91 -10.20 3.01 -6.74
CA TYR A 91 -11.39 3.72 -6.27
C TYR A 91 -12.38 4.01 -7.41
N LYS A 92 -11.87 4.44 -8.57
CA LYS A 92 -12.69 4.66 -9.77
C LYS A 92 -13.38 3.38 -10.25
N ARG A 93 -12.70 2.23 -10.18
CA ARG A 93 -13.32 0.92 -10.50
C ARG A 93 -14.41 0.56 -9.50
N GLN A 94 -14.18 0.78 -8.21
CA GLN A 94 -15.17 0.53 -7.17
C GLN A 94 -16.42 1.40 -7.34
N GLN A 95 -16.26 2.71 -7.62
CA GLN A 95 -17.41 3.59 -7.90
C GLN A 95 -18.27 3.06 -9.05
N LYS A 96 -17.66 2.64 -10.16
CA LYS A 96 -18.39 2.08 -11.30
C LYS A 96 -19.18 0.82 -10.93
N THR A 97 -18.59 -0.05 -10.12
CA THR A 97 -19.28 -1.26 -9.64
C THR A 97 -20.46 -0.90 -8.75
N ILE A 98 -20.29 0.04 -7.80
CA ILE A 98 -21.37 0.49 -6.92
C ILE A 98 -22.51 1.08 -7.74
N THR A 99 -22.22 1.98 -8.69
CA THR A 99 -23.26 2.57 -9.55
C THR A 99 -24.04 1.52 -10.32
N LYS A 100 -23.38 0.52 -10.91
CA LYS A 100 -24.06 -0.57 -11.62
C LYS A 100 -24.96 -1.37 -10.69
N LEU A 101 -24.47 -1.72 -9.51
CA LEU A 101 -25.24 -2.47 -8.50
C LEU A 101 -26.46 -1.67 -8.03
N THR A 102 -26.32 -0.35 -7.84
CA THR A 102 -27.44 0.51 -7.45
C THR A 102 -28.52 0.57 -8.54
N ILE A 103 -28.12 0.69 -9.81
CA ILE A 103 -29.07 0.68 -10.94
C ILE A 103 -29.81 -0.66 -11.02
N GLU A 104 -29.07 -1.78 -10.98
CA GLU A 104 -29.65 -3.11 -11.04
C GLU A 104 -30.62 -3.37 -9.87
N LEU A 105 -30.25 -2.94 -8.66
CA LEU A 105 -31.11 -3.03 -7.48
C LEU A 105 -32.39 -2.20 -7.64
N SER A 106 -32.30 -0.98 -8.19
CA SER A 106 -33.47 -0.12 -8.40
C SER A 106 -34.44 -0.68 -9.43
N LEU A 107 -33.94 -1.31 -10.50
CA LEU A 107 -34.77 -1.98 -11.50
C LEU A 107 -35.45 -3.21 -10.92
N LEU A 108 -34.73 -4.01 -10.13
CA LEU A 108 -35.27 -5.18 -9.46
C LEU A 108 -36.36 -4.82 -8.44
N MET A 109 -36.23 -3.68 -7.75
CA MET A 109 -37.28 -3.17 -6.86
C MET A 109 -38.51 -2.70 -7.63
N ALA A 110 -38.34 -1.98 -8.74
CA ALA A 110 -39.46 -1.54 -9.58
C ALA A 110 -40.27 -2.71 -10.17
N ASP A 111 -39.57 -3.73 -10.69
CA ASP A 111 -40.21 -4.94 -11.24
C ASP A 111 -41.01 -5.73 -10.18
N LYS A 112 -40.55 -5.71 -8.92
CA LYS A 112 -41.31 -6.30 -7.81
C LYS A 112 -42.60 -5.55 -7.49
N ASP A 113 -42.55 -4.22 -7.50
CA ASP A 113 -43.71 -3.39 -7.20
C ASP A 113 -44.79 -3.50 -8.29
N ASP A 114 -44.40 -3.73 -9.55
CA ASP A 114 -45.33 -3.95 -10.68
C ASP A 114 -45.99 -5.35 -10.68
N VAL A 115 -45.34 -6.37 -10.06
CA VAL A 115 -45.89 -7.74 -9.95
C VAL A 115 -46.88 -7.86 -8.79
N ASP A 116 -46.72 -7.05 -7.74
CA ASP A 116 -47.58 -7.05 -6.55
C ASP A 116 -48.82 -6.13 -6.69
N SER A 117 -48.96 -5.39 -7.80
CA SER A 117 -50.11 -4.51 -8.13
C SER A 117 -51.11 -5.13 -9.10
#